data_AF-A0A5Q3L7M1-F1
#
_entry.id   AF-A0A5Q3L7M1-F1
#
_cell.length_a   1.000
_cell.length_b   1.000
_cell.length_c   1.000
_cell.angle_alpha   90.00
_cell.angle_beta   90.00
_cell.angle_gamma   90.00
#
_symmetry.space_group_name_H-M   'P 1'
#
loop_
_entity.id
_entity.type
_entity.pdbx_description
1 polymer ?
#
loop_
_entity_poly.entity_id
_entity_poly.type
_entity_poly.pdbx_seq_one_letter_code
_entity_poly.pdbx_strand_id
1 'polypeptide(L)'
;MHNLTLSVFVLAGMLVASTAQAQKPEKIYSVEEVSLYLLKSEPPKLLIVAKGKSATPNWTNPTLKAVVYVQPPEDGIYDYDFIARKPKGIVAQVITDIDTTILLREIPEGLKGIRVHASDNAKEALLSTAKEVKAKAFREMVQKYRKANPGKKARPKAKAKTAEE
;
A
#
# COMPACT_ATOMS: atom_id res chain seq x y z
N MET A 1 -15.08 -43.88 49.98
CA MET A 1 -14.18 -42.71 50.01
C MET A 1 -13.14 -42.87 48.90
N HIS A 2 -13.05 -41.84 48.06
CA HIS A 2 -12.00 -41.51 47.09
C HIS A 2 -12.05 -42.12 45.68
N ASN A 3 -12.01 -41.19 44.73
CA ASN A 3 -12.31 -41.29 43.31
C ASN A 3 -11.03 -41.53 42.47
N LEU A 4 -11.19 -42.25 41.36
CA LEU A 4 -10.79 -41.89 39.99
C LEU A 4 -9.48 -41.10 39.77
N THR A 5 -8.51 -41.69 39.06
CA THR A 5 -7.72 -40.96 38.06
C THR A 5 -7.21 -41.87 36.93
N LEU A 6 -7.92 -41.89 35.81
CA LEU A 6 -7.38 -42.33 34.51
C LEU A 6 -6.51 -41.18 33.98
N SER A 7 -5.19 -41.39 33.86
CA SER A 7 -4.31 -40.41 33.22
C SER A 7 -4.16 -40.77 31.74
N VAL A 8 -5.09 -40.28 30.92
CA VAL A 8 -4.99 -40.31 29.46
C VAL A 8 -4.45 -38.95 29.02
N PHE A 9 -3.14 -38.87 28.80
CA PHE A 9 -2.53 -37.73 28.12
C PHE A 9 -2.68 -37.93 26.61
N VAL A 10 -3.74 -37.33 26.06
CA VAL A 10 -3.89 -37.08 24.62
C VAL A 10 -3.87 -35.57 24.42
N LEU A 11 -3.44 -35.16 23.22
CA LEU A 11 -3.43 -33.82 22.61
C LEU A 11 -2.14 -33.01 22.81
N ALA A 12 -1.62 -32.34 21.79
CA ALA A 12 -1.90 -32.33 20.36
C ALA A 12 -0.75 -31.58 19.70
N GLY A 13 -0.33 -32.02 18.51
CA GLY A 13 0.56 -31.25 17.65
C GLY A 13 -0.05 -29.87 17.40
N MET A 14 0.61 -28.83 17.90
CA MET A 14 0.23 -27.44 17.66
C MET A 14 0.54 -27.10 16.20
N LEU A 15 -0.39 -27.45 15.32
CA LEU A 15 -0.41 -26.97 13.95
C LEU A 15 -0.83 -25.50 14.02
N VAL A 16 0.15 -24.59 14.01
CA VAL A 16 -0.11 -23.17 13.84
C VAL A 16 -0.58 -22.99 12.39
N ALA A 17 -1.89 -23.13 12.18
CA ALA A 17 -2.52 -22.71 10.94
C ALA A 17 -2.30 -21.20 10.83
N SER A 18 -1.31 -20.80 10.02
CA SER A 18 -1.14 -19.42 9.57
C SER A 18 -2.35 -19.09 8.71
N THR A 19 -3.42 -18.68 9.38
CA THR A 19 -4.62 -18.21 8.72
C THR A 19 -4.24 -16.91 8.05
N ALA A 20 -4.01 -16.99 6.75
CA ALA A 20 -4.18 -15.86 5.86
C ALA A 20 -5.67 -15.46 5.83
N GLN A 21 -6.26 -15.05 6.97
CA GLN A 21 -7.45 -14.20 6.86
C GLN A 21 -6.98 -12.96 6.12
N ALA A 22 -7.73 -12.60 5.09
CA ALA A 22 -7.65 -11.33 4.43
C ALA A 22 -7.84 -10.21 5.47
N GLN A 23 -6.75 -9.79 6.11
CA GLN A 23 -6.77 -8.71 7.09
C GLN A 23 -7.27 -7.45 6.40
N LYS A 24 -8.35 -6.85 6.91
CA LYS A 24 -8.92 -5.65 6.31
C LYS A 24 -7.82 -4.59 6.20
N PRO A 25 -7.63 -3.95 5.03
CA PRO A 25 -6.67 -2.87 4.94
C PRO A 25 -7.20 -1.68 5.76
N GLU A 26 -6.34 -1.15 6.61
CA GLU A 26 -6.59 -0.03 7.50
C GLU A 26 -5.64 1.12 7.16
N LYS A 27 -6.02 2.35 7.48
CA LYS A 27 -5.15 3.51 7.30
C LYS A 27 -3.91 3.34 8.19
N ILE A 28 -2.75 3.74 7.67
CA ILE A 28 -1.53 3.80 8.49
C ILE A 28 -1.65 4.92 9.52
N TYR A 29 -0.73 4.98 10.49
CA TYR A 29 -0.80 5.95 11.58
C TYR A 29 -0.67 7.38 11.04
N SER A 30 0.45 7.70 10.38
CA SER A 30 0.69 9.03 9.84
C SER A 30 1.43 8.96 8.51
N VAL A 31 1.26 9.98 7.67
CA VAL A 31 2.07 10.21 6.47
C VAL A 31 3.08 11.33 6.75
N GLU A 32 4.33 11.09 6.42
CA GLU A 32 5.43 12.02 6.67
C GLU A 32 5.80 12.78 5.40
N GLU A 33 5.91 12.05 4.29
CA GLU A 33 6.38 12.59 3.03
C GLU A 33 5.54 12.05 1.87
N VAL A 34 5.10 12.94 0.99
CA VAL A 34 4.51 12.59 -0.30
C VAL A 34 5.35 13.24 -1.38
N SER A 35 5.95 12.40 -2.23
CA SER A 35 6.79 12.83 -3.34
C SER A 35 6.15 12.42 -4.67
N LEU A 36 6.05 13.39 -5.58
CA LEU A 36 5.56 13.18 -6.93
C LEU A 36 6.72 13.21 -7.92
N TYR A 37 6.73 12.26 -8.84
CA TYR A 37 7.71 12.20 -9.91
C TYR A 37 7.01 12.07 -11.25
N LEU A 38 7.18 13.08 -12.10
CA LEU A 38 6.63 13.09 -13.44
C LEU A 38 7.61 12.42 -14.40
N LEU A 39 7.14 11.38 -15.09
CA LEU A 39 7.93 10.66 -16.07
C LEU A 39 7.70 11.26 -17.45
N LYS A 40 8.80 11.69 -18.07
CA LYS A 40 8.86 12.04 -19.49
C LYS A 40 8.88 10.77 -20.34
N SER A 41 7.73 10.11 -20.44
CA SER A 41 7.45 9.06 -21.42
C SER A 41 6.30 9.49 -22.32
N GLU A 42 6.08 8.77 -23.42
CA GLU A 42 4.93 8.96 -24.30
C GLU A 42 4.04 7.72 -24.17
N PRO A 43 2.90 7.78 -23.46
CA PRO A 43 2.34 8.92 -22.70
C PRO A 43 3.03 9.17 -21.36
N PRO A 44 2.93 10.40 -20.79
CA PRO A 44 3.55 10.75 -19.51
C PRO A 44 2.91 9.96 -18.37
N LYS A 45 3.71 9.61 -17.37
CA LYS A 45 3.26 8.81 -16.22
C LYS A 45 3.61 9.54 -14.94
N LEU A 46 2.82 9.33 -13.89
CA LEU A 46 3.08 9.94 -12.59
C LEU A 46 3.38 8.84 -11.58
N LEU A 47 4.54 8.92 -10.95
CA LEU A 47 4.86 8.07 -9.81
C LEU A 47 4.60 8.84 -8.53
N ILE A 48 3.78 8.25 -7.67
CA ILE A 48 3.49 8.77 -6.35
C ILE A 48 4.24 7.88 -5.35
N VAL A 49 5.11 8.49 -4.56
CA VAL A 49 5.83 7.84 -3.46
C VAL A 49 5.32 8.44 -2.16
N ALA A 50 4.76 7.61 -1.29
CA ALA A 50 4.31 8.02 0.04
C ALA A 50 5.12 7.28 1.09
N LYS A 51 5.66 8.02 2.06
CA LYS A 51 6.30 7.50 3.26
C LYS A 51 5.52 7.93 4.47
N GLY A 52 5.37 7.02 5.41
CA GLY A 52 4.64 7.28 6.63
C GLY A 52 5.14 6.39 7.75
N LYS A 53 4.40 6.44 8.86
CA LYS A 53 4.62 5.60 10.01
C LYS A 53 3.39 4.73 10.26
N SER A 54 3.65 3.52 10.74
CA SER A 54 2.65 2.55 11.18
C SER A 54 2.69 2.44 12.70
N ALA A 55 1.54 2.17 13.33
CA ALA A 55 1.43 2.14 14.80
C ALA A 55 2.14 0.94 15.45
N THR A 56 2.43 -0.11 14.67
CA THR A 56 3.11 -1.33 15.12
C THR A 56 4.05 -1.79 14.01
N PRO A 57 5.05 -2.63 14.30
CA PRO A 57 5.88 -3.23 13.25
C PRO A 57 5.08 -4.23 12.40
N ASN A 58 5.68 -4.69 11.29
CA ASN A 58 5.20 -5.78 10.45
C ASN A 58 3.84 -5.56 9.76
N TRP A 59 3.50 -4.31 9.45
CA TRP A 59 2.39 -4.05 8.52
C TRP A 59 2.74 -4.53 7.12
N THR A 60 1.77 -5.12 6.43
CA THR A 60 1.97 -5.76 5.13
C THR A 60 1.09 -5.13 4.05
N ASN A 61 1.50 -5.29 2.78
CA ASN A 61 0.77 -4.79 1.62
C ASN A 61 0.38 -3.30 1.69
N PRO A 62 1.34 -2.38 1.96
CA PRO A 62 1.06 -0.95 1.93
C PRO A 62 0.72 -0.49 0.51
N THR A 63 -0.36 0.25 0.38
CA THR A 63 -0.87 0.73 -0.90
C THR A 63 -1.60 2.06 -0.74
N LEU A 64 -1.65 2.82 -1.83
CA LEU A 64 -2.45 4.04 -1.92
C LEU A 64 -3.74 3.69 -2.65
N LYS A 65 -4.87 3.87 -1.98
CA LYS A 65 -6.19 3.65 -2.55
C LYS A 65 -6.75 5.00 -2.99
N ALA A 66 -6.90 5.18 -4.29
CA ALA A 66 -7.56 6.37 -4.84
C ALA A 66 -8.99 6.48 -4.32
N VAL A 67 -9.37 7.67 -3.89
CA VAL A 67 -10.77 8.01 -3.65
C VAL A 67 -11.45 8.12 -5.01
N VAL A 68 -12.59 7.44 -5.15
CA VAL A 68 -13.37 7.46 -6.40
C VAL A 68 -14.32 8.62 -6.32
N TYR A 69 -14.18 9.54 -7.27
CA TYR A 69 -15.05 10.70 -7.40
C TYR A 69 -16.06 10.49 -8.53
N VAL A 70 -17.31 10.95 -8.30
CA VAL A 70 -18.33 11.01 -9.35
C VAL A 70 -18.05 12.20 -10.29
N GLN A 71 -17.58 13.32 -9.75
CA GLN A 71 -17.13 14.49 -10.49
C GLN A 71 -15.69 14.81 -10.10
N PRO A 72 -14.83 15.23 -11.05
CA PRO A 72 -13.46 15.61 -10.73
C PRO A 72 -13.46 16.71 -9.65
N PRO A 73 -12.50 16.66 -8.72
CA PRO A 73 -12.45 17.64 -7.64
C PRO A 73 -12.17 19.04 -8.20
N GLU A 74 -12.91 20.05 -7.71
CA GLU A 74 -12.82 21.44 -8.21
C GLU A 74 -11.44 22.06 -8.00
N ASP A 75 -10.75 21.65 -6.92
CA ASP A 75 -9.38 22.07 -6.62
C ASP A 75 -8.33 21.34 -7.48
N GLY A 76 -8.70 20.27 -8.20
CA GLY A 76 -7.80 19.42 -8.98
C GLY A 76 -6.88 18.55 -8.12
N ILE A 77 -7.12 18.43 -6.81
CA ILE A 77 -6.32 17.62 -5.88
C ILE A 77 -7.04 16.30 -5.65
N TYR A 78 -6.40 15.20 -6.03
CA TYR A 78 -6.99 13.87 -5.90
C TYR A 78 -6.59 13.24 -4.58
N ASP A 79 -7.57 12.75 -3.82
CA ASP A 79 -7.32 12.11 -2.54
C ASP A 79 -6.98 10.62 -2.67
N TYR A 80 -6.05 10.17 -1.84
CA TYR A 80 -5.61 8.79 -1.72
C TYR A 80 -5.53 8.40 -0.25
N ASP A 81 -6.13 7.27 0.11
CA ASP A 81 -5.94 6.70 1.43
C ASP A 81 -4.67 5.84 1.46
N PHE A 82 -3.76 6.13 2.38
CA PHE A 82 -2.61 5.27 2.65
C PHE A 82 -3.04 4.16 3.59
N ILE A 83 -3.29 2.99 3.00
CA ILE A 83 -3.75 1.80 3.71
C ILE A 83 -2.73 0.67 3.65
N ALA A 84 -2.69 -0.11 4.73
CA ALA A 84 -1.89 -1.31 4.84
C ALA A 84 -2.61 -2.34 5.73
N ARG A 85 -2.14 -3.57 5.74
CA ARG A 85 -2.69 -4.64 6.56
C ARG A 85 -1.91 -4.73 7.85
N LYS A 86 -2.57 -4.55 8.99
CA LYS A 86 -2.00 -4.73 10.33
C LYS A 86 -1.45 -6.16 10.50
N PRO A 87 -0.44 -6.41 11.35
CA PRO A 87 -0.08 -7.78 11.75
C PRO A 87 -1.14 -8.41 12.67
N LYS A 88 -1.20 -9.75 12.70
CA LYS A 88 -2.00 -10.52 13.67
C LYS A 88 -1.20 -10.84 14.93
N GLY A 89 -1.89 -10.99 16.05
CA GLY A 89 -1.30 -11.42 17.32
C GLY A 89 -0.77 -10.26 18.17
N ILE A 90 -0.10 -10.62 19.26
CA ILE A 90 0.52 -9.65 20.16
C ILE A 90 1.77 -9.10 19.47
N VAL A 91 1.80 -7.80 19.23
CA VAL A 91 2.93 -7.09 18.64
C VAL A 91 3.34 -5.95 19.54
N ALA A 92 4.63 -5.64 19.53
CA ALA A 92 5.16 -4.49 20.27
C ALA A 92 4.53 -3.19 19.73
N GLN A 93 4.22 -2.26 20.63
CA GLN A 93 3.67 -0.94 20.27
C GLN A 93 4.82 0.01 19.89
N VAL A 94 5.48 -0.29 18.78
CA VAL A 94 6.61 0.47 18.27
C VAL A 94 6.24 1.07 16.92
N ILE A 95 6.31 2.39 16.85
CA ILE A 95 6.08 3.12 15.60
C ILE A 95 7.17 2.75 14.60
N THR A 96 6.77 2.27 13.43
CA THR A 96 7.69 1.76 12.40
C THR A 96 7.45 2.44 11.06
N ASP A 97 8.52 2.78 10.35
CA ASP A 97 8.44 3.40 9.03
C ASP A 97 7.82 2.45 8.00
N ILE A 98 6.97 3.00 7.14
CA ILE A 98 6.30 2.27 6.06
C ILE A 98 6.22 3.13 4.80
N ASP A 99 6.63 2.55 3.67
CA ASP A 99 6.61 3.23 2.39
C ASP A 99 5.74 2.49 1.36
N THR A 100 5.21 3.26 0.43
CA THR A 100 4.58 2.71 -0.74
C THR A 100 4.73 3.61 -1.95
N THR A 101 4.53 2.99 -3.11
CA THR A 101 4.70 3.62 -4.40
C THR A 101 3.62 3.09 -5.34
N ILE A 102 2.97 4.00 -6.05
CA ILE A 102 2.01 3.69 -7.11
C ILE A 102 2.38 4.45 -8.38
N LEU A 103 2.26 3.77 -9.52
CA LEU A 103 2.48 4.35 -10.84
C LEU A 103 1.12 4.59 -11.50
N LEU A 104 0.74 5.85 -11.64
CA LEU A 104 -0.35 6.27 -12.50
C LEU A 104 0.15 6.27 -13.94
N ARG A 105 -0.45 5.41 -14.76
CA ARG A 105 -0.14 5.32 -16.19
C ARG A 105 -0.91 6.35 -17.01
N GLU A 106 -2.07 6.74 -16.51
CA GLU A 106 -2.97 7.73 -17.08
C GLU A 106 -3.12 8.82 -16.02
N ILE A 107 -2.79 10.04 -16.39
CA ILE A 107 -2.91 11.21 -15.52
C ILE A 107 -4.27 11.83 -15.88
N PRO A 108 -5.21 11.96 -14.93
CA PRO A 108 -6.49 12.57 -15.22
C PRO A 108 -6.31 14.03 -15.59
N GLU A 109 -7.15 14.51 -16.51
CA GLU A 109 -7.13 15.91 -16.92
C GLU A 109 -7.48 16.82 -15.74
N GLY A 110 -6.73 17.91 -15.59
CA GLY A 110 -6.91 18.83 -14.46
C GLY A 110 -6.27 18.38 -13.14
N LEU A 111 -5.47 17.31 -13.12
CA LEU A 111 -4.68 16.94 -11.92
C LEU A 111 -3.69 18.06 -11.56
N LYS A 112 -3.96 18.75 -10.45
CA LYS A 112 -3.06 19.75 -9.85
C LYS A 112 -2.24 19.21 -8.69
N GLY A 113 -2.71 18.16 -8.02
CA GLY A 113 -2.00 17.58 -6.88
C GLY A 113 -2.60 16.27 -6.36
N ILE A 114 -1.94 15.70 -5.37
CA ILE A 114 -2.32 14.47 -4.69
C ILE A 114 -2.35 14.74 -3.19
N ARG A 115 -3.47 14.43 -2.53
CA ARG A 115 -3.61 14.45 -1.08
C ARG A 115 -3.62 13.03 -0.54
N VAL A 116 -2.66 12.68 0.30
CA VAL A 116 -2.59 11.36 0.94
C VAL A 116 -3.12 11.46 2.36
N HIS A 117 -4.14 10.67 2.67
CA HIS A 117 -4.76 10.57 3.99
C HIS A 117 -4.22 9.37 4.76
N ALA A 118 -3.80 9.62 5.99
CA ALA A 118 -3.52 8.62 7.01
C ALA A 118 -4.59 8.70 8.12
N SER A 119 -4.39 7.97 9.22
CA SER A 119 -5.32 7.99 10.36
C SER A 119 -5.22 9.29 11.16
N ASP A 120 -4.00 9.78 11.38
CA ASP A 120 -3.72 10.94 12.22
C ASP A 120 -3.64 12.25 11.41
N ASN A 121 -3.20 12.18 10.16
CA ASN A 121 -2.97 13.37 9.35
C ASN A 121 -3.21 13.14 7.85
N ALA A 122 -3.18 14.24 7.09
CA ALA A 122 -3.13 14.23 5.64
C ALA A 122 -1.98 15.11 5.13
N LYS A 123 -1.40 14.73 3.99
CA LYS A 123 -0.32 15.48 3.33
C LYS A 123 -0.61 15.66 1.86
N GLU A 124 -0.39 16.88 1.39
CA GLU A 124 -0.59 17.27 -0.01
C GLU A 124 0.75 17.39 -0.72
N ALA A 125 0.78 16.95 -1.97
CA ALA A 125 1.87 17.21 -2.89
C ALA A 125 1.29 17.75 -4.20
N LEU A 126 1.77 18.92 -4.62
CA LEU A 126 1.34 19.56 -5.85
C LEU A 126 2.13 19.01 -7.03
N LEU A 127 1.49 18.91 -8.20
CA LEU A 127 2.16 18.49 -9.43
C LEU A 127 3.24 19.51 -9.86
N SER A 128 3.07 20.79 -9.49
CA SER A 128 4.06 21.83 -9.73
C SER A 128 5.39 21.60 -9.01
N THR A 129 5.38 20.85 -7.89
CA THR A 129 6.61 20.49 -7.15
C THR A 129 7.12 19.09 -7.53
N ALA A 130 6.47 18.43 -8.50
CA ALA A 130 6.87 17.10 -8.94
C ALA A 130 8.25 17.14 -9.60
N LYS A 131 9.11 16.20 -9.22
CA LYS A 131 10.43 16.06 -9.81
C LYS A 131 10.30 15.37 -11.16
N GLU A 132 10.80 16.01 -12.22
CA GLU A 132 10.86 15.38 -13.53
C GLU A 132 11.94 14.30 -13.57
N VAL A 133 11.57 13.08 -13.94
CA VAL A 133 12.50 11.94 -14.00
C VAL A 133 12.55 11.40 -15.42
N LYS A 134 13.77 11.31 -15.96
CA LYS A 134 14.01 10.65 -17.27
C LYS A 134 13.69 9.16 -17.17
N ALA A 135 13.22 8.58 -18.27
CA ALA A 135 12.83 7.16 -18.33
C ALA A 135 13.92 6.18 -17.84
N LYS A 136 15.20 6.49 -18.07
CA LYS A 136 16.34 5.67 -17.57
C LYS A 136 16.42 5.67 -16.04
N ALA A 137 16.44 6.85 -15.43
CA ALA A 137 16.49 7.01 -13.96
C ALA A 137 15.25 6.42 -13.28
N PHE A 138 14.08 6.54 -13.93
CA PHE A 138 12.85 5.92 -13.43
C PHE A 138 12.94 4.38 -13.39
N ARG A 139 13.46 3.76 -14.46
CA ARG A 139 13.64 2.30 -14.50
C ARG A 139 14.51 1.82 -13.34
N GLU A 140 15.61 2.50 -13.09
CA GLU A 140 16.52 2.19 -11.97
C GLU A 140 15.84 2.41 -10.61
N MET A 141 15.09 3.51 -10.46
CA MET A 141 14.38 3.82 -9.24
C MET A 141 13.29 2.79 -8.92
N VAL A 142 12.47 2.41 -9.89
CA VAL A 142 11.46 1.34 -9.72
C VAL A 142 12.10 0.00 -9.46
N GLN A 143 13.21 -0.33 -10.12
CA GLN A 143 13.96 -1.56 -9.85
C GLN A 143 14.46 -1.58 -8.40
N LYS A 144 15.00 -0.47 -7.91
CA LYS A 144 15.47 -0.32 -6.52
C LYS A 144 14.32 -0.51 -5.53
N TYR A 145 13.19 0.17 -5.72
CA TYR A 145 12.02 0.02 -4.85
C TYR A 145 11.39 -1.37 -4.92
N ARG A 146 11.35 -1.99 -6.11
CA ARG A 146 10.86 -3.36 -6.28
C ARG A 146 11.75 -4.39 -5.58
N LYS A 147 13.07 -4.20 -5.58
CA LYS A 147 14.02 -5.08 -4.87
C LYS A 147 13.97 -4.87 -3.35
N ALA A 148 13.76 -3.63 -2.89
CA ALA A 148 13.66 -3.31 -1.47
C ALA A 148 12.37 -3.84 -0.81
N ASN A 149 11.31 -4.12 -1.58
CA ASN A 149 10.04 -4.62 -1.06
C ASN A 149 9.50 -5.81 -1.90
N PRO A 150 10.09 -7.03 -1.74
CA PRO A 150 9.86 -8.18 -2.61
C PRO A 150 8.46 -8.81 -2.51
N GLY A 151 7.59 -8.37 -1.58
CA GLY A 151 6.24 -8.89 -1.39
C GLY A 151 5.20 -8.44 -2.44
N LYS A 152 5.55 -7.48 -3.31
CA LYS A 152 4.66 -6.96 -4.35
C LYS A 152 4.71 -7.81 -5.62
N LYS A 153 4.28 -9.08 -5.57
CA LYS A 153 3.88 -9.78 -6.80
C LYS A 153 2.70 -9.00 -7.38
N ALA A 154 2.94 -8.26 -8.45
CA ALA A 154 1.89 -7.72 -9.30
C ALA A 154 0.88 -8.85 -9.52
N ARG A 155 -0.38 -8.64 -9.15
CA ARG A 155 -1.46 -9.51 -9.63
C ARG A 155 -1.24 -9.64 -11.15
N PRO A 156 -1.03 -10.84 -11.70
CA PRO A 156 -1.09 -10.98 -13.14
C PRO A 156 -2.45 -10.43 -13.54
N LYS A 157 -2.47 -9.48 -14.48
CA LYS A 157 -3.71 -9.10 -15.15
C LYS A 157 -4.34 -10.42 -15.58
N ALA A 158 -5.47 -10.79 -14.98
CA ALA A 158 -6.32 -11.83 -15.52
C ALA A 158 -6.51 -11.44 -16.98
N LYS A 159 -5.98 -12.24 -17.90
CA LYS A 159 -6.34 -12.16 -19.30
C LYS A 159 -7.85 -12.35 -19.31
N ALA A 160 -8.60 -11.28 -19.55
CA ALA A 160 -9.95 -11.39 -20.02
C ALA A 160 -9.84 -12.17 -21.33
N LYS A 161 -10.18 -13.46 -21.25
CA LYS A 161 -10.29 -14.31 -22.42
C LYS A 161 -11.69 -14.04 -22.97
N THR A 162 -11.79 -13.00 -23.79
CA THR A 162 -12.89 -12.86 -24.74
C THR A 162 -12.63 -13.86 -25.86
N ALA A 163 -13.59 -14.76 -26.03
CA ALA A 163 -13.90 -15.59 -27.19
C ALA A 163 -15.25 -16.26 -26.79
N GLU A 164 -16.44 -16.06 -27.39
CA GLU A 164 -16.81 -15.82 -28.80
C GLU A 164 -15.93 -16.68 -29.72
N GLU A 165 -16.35 -17.85 -30.21
CA GLU A 165 -17.66 -18.39 -30.60
C GLU A 165 -17.94 -19.76 -29.96
#